data_AF-A0A3P2A8C9-F1
#
_entry.id   AF-A0A3P2A8C9-F1
#
_cell.length_a   1.000
_cell.length_b   1.000
_cell.length_c   1.000
_cell.angle_alpha   90.00
_cell.angle_beta   90.00
_cell.angle_gamma   90.00
#
_symmetry.space_group_name_H-M   'P 1'
#
loop_
_entity.id
_entity.type
_entity.pdbx_description
1 polymer ?
#
loop_
_entity_poly.entity_id
_entity_poly.type
_entity_poly.pdbx_seq_one_letter_code
_entity_poly.pdbx_strand_id
1 'polypeptide(L)'
;MSNLINLLLKTKKNHDNHLIENLDLIKGYTQDEIKEIEKRYNLSIHGQFREFLMIMGKCSGGLLFGNNLFIYSSYSKPTSYCFGLQKQQDWQDDNDIQDFKNQINNLNLVENQFFEFAENNGEIRERVYFLLTKNQDDIIYCWNFEDEENESVTPFGTLFDFLCEYRRTYPCPIDANQPNVFKKITIGKLL
;
A
#
# COMPACT_ATOMS: atom_id res chain seq x y z
N MET A 1 6.16 13.78 -17.68
CA MET A 1 5.64 12.54 -17.08
C MET A 1 6.49 12.24 -15.85
N SER A 2 5.88 11.94 -14.69
CA SER A 2 6.61 11.78 -13.42
C SER A 2 7.62 10.63 -13.47
N ASN A 3 8.69 10.71 -12.65
CA ASN A 3 9.70 9.65 -12.53
C ASN A 3 9.07 8.30 -12.19
N LEU A 4 8.15 8.28 -11.21
CA LEU A 4 7.43 7.05 -10.83
C LEU A 4 6.63 6.43 -11.98
N ILE A 5 5.90 7.23 -12.78
CA ILE A 5 5.13 6.71 -13.91
C ILE A 5 6.06 6.04 -14.93
N ASN A 6 7.16 6.71 -15.28
CA ASN A 6 8.15 6.16 -16.21
C ASN A 6 8.78 4.88 -15.67
N LEU A 7 9.05 4.82 -14.36
CA LEU A 7 9.61 3.64 -13.69
C LEU A 7 8.62 2.45 -13.78
N LEU A 8 7.35 2.67 -13.49
CA LEU A 8 6.31 1.63 -13.57
C LEU A 8 6.08 1.18 -15.01
N LEU A 9 6.06 2.09 -15.99
CA LEU A 9 5.91 1.73 -17.41
C LEU A 9 7.08 0.90 -17.95
N LYS A 10 8.31 1.18 -17.50
CA LYS A 10 9.50 0.38 -17.84
C LYS A 10 9.50 -0.98 -17.14
N THR A 11 8.86 -1.08 -15.99
CA THR A 11 8.69 -2.33 -15.28
C THR A 11 7.68 -3.22 -16.00
N LYS A 12 8.15 -4.37 -16.48
CA LYS A 12 7.32 -5.40 -17.11
C LYS A 12 6.22 -5.83 -16.14
N LYS A 13 4.96 -5.71 -16.52
CA LYS A 13 3.85 -6.25 -15.73
C LYS A 13 3.85 -7.77 -15.78
N ASN A 14 3.28 -8.41 -14.76
CA ASN A 14 3.05 -9.85 -14.78
C ASN A 14 2.37 -10.26 -16.10
N HIS A 15 2.79 -11.38 -16.71
CA HIS A 15 2.19 -11.89 -17.94
C HIS A 15 0.68 -12.16 -17.84
N ASP A 16 0.21 -12.54 -16.65
CA ASP A 16 -1.21 -12.77 -16.34
C ASP A 16 -1.91 -11.51 -15.81
N ASN A 17 -1.29 -10.34 -15.97
CA ASN A 17 -1.92 -9.06 -15.74
C ASN A 17 -2.53 -8.53 -17.04
N HIS A 18 -3.84 -8.74 -17.19
CA HIS A 18 -4.63 -8.33 -18.34
C HIS A 18 -5.24 -6.92 -18.19
N LEU A 19 -4.95 -6.23 -17.08
CA LEU A 19 -5.44 -4.88 -16.87
C LEU A 19 -4.85 -3.92 -17.91
N ILE A 20 -5.73 -3.20 -18.60
CA ILE A 20 -5.35 -2.17 -19.56
C ILE A 20 -4.98 -0.89 -18.82
N GLU A 21 -3.81 -0.33 -19.13
CA GLU A 21 -3.41 0.99 -18.64
C GLU A 21 -4.18 2.10 -19.37
N ASN A 22 -4.77 3.02 -18.59
CA ASN A 22 -5.36 4.27 -19.09
C ASN A 22 -4.70 5.44 -18.35
N LEU A 23 -3.62 5.95 -18.93
CA LEU A 23 -2.78 6.97 -18.31
C LEU A 23 -3.51 8.31 -18.10
N ASP A 24 -4.52 8.61 -18.91
CA ASP A 24 -5.33 9.82 -18.77
C ASP A 24 -6.22 9.80 -17.53
N LEU A 25 -6.44 8.61 -16.95
CA LEU A 25 -7.18 8.44 -15.70
C LEU A 25 -6.29 8.52 -14.46
N ILE A 26 -4.96 8.60 -14.60
CA ILE A 26 -4.06 8.75 -13.45
C ILE A 26 -4.38 10.07 -12.74
N LYS A 27 -4.62 9.97 -11.43
CA LYS A 27 -4.97 11.12 -10.62
C LYS A 27 -4.43 10.96 -9.21
N GLY A 28 -3.79 12.00 -8.69
CA GLY A 28 -3.34 12.03 -7.31
C GLY A 28 -4.06 13.07 -6.46
N TYR A 29 -3.67 13.10 -5.19
CA TYR A 29 -4.15 14.07 -4.23
C TYR A 29 -3.41 15.40 -4.38
N THR A 30 -4.15 16.48 -4.14
CA THR A 30 -3.60 17.83 -4.00
C THR A 30 -2.87 17.98 -2.66
N GLN A 31 -2.10 19.05 -2.49
CA GLN A 31 -1.42 19.33 -1.21
C GLN A 31 -2.38 19.39 -0.02
N ASP A 32 -3.54 20.01 -0.22
CA ASP A 32 -4.51 20.19 0.86
C ASP A 32 -5.18 18.86 1.23
N GLU A 33 -5.44 18.01 0.23
CA GLU A 33 -5.92 16.65 0.47
C GLU A 33 -4.87 15.77 1.14
N ILE A 34 -3.58 15.92 0.82
CA ILE A 34 -2.50 15.23 1.56
C ILE A 34 -2.55 15.63 3.04
N LYS A 35 -2.65 16.92 3.36
CA LYS A 35 -2.77 17.39 4.75
C LYS A 35 -4.02 16.85 5.45
N GLU A 36 -5.13 16.74 4.72
CA GLU A 36 -6.35 16.12 5.24
C GLU A 36 -6.12 14.65 5.60
N ILE A 37 -5.46 13.88 4.72
CA ILE A 37 -5.11 12.47 4.94
C ILE A 37 -4.17 12.33 6.15
N GLU A 38 -3.12 13.15 6.24
CA GLU A 38 -2.18 13.17 7.38
C GLU A 38 -2.93 13.35 8.71
N LYS A 39 -3.80 14.35 8.77
CA LYS A 39 -4.60 14.66 9.96
C LYS A 39 -5.62 13.56 10.27
N ARG A 40 -6.30 13.03 9.25
CA ARG A 40 -7.37 12.04 9.42
C ARG A 40 -6.83 10.71 9.95
N TYR A 41 -5.64 10.31 9.50
CA TYR A 41 -5.11 8.97 9.75
C TYR A 41 -3.89 8.93 10.64
N ASN A 42 -3.45 10.06 11.22
CA ASN A 42 -2.22 10.11 12.01
C ASN A 42 -1.03 9.54 11.24
N LEU A 43 -0.77 10.11 10.05
CA LEU A 43 0.33 9.71 9.17
C LEU A 43 1.22 10.92 8.89
N SER A 44 2.52 10.68 8.72
CA SER A 44 3.45 11.67 8.15
C SER A 44 3.69 11.33 6.69
N ILE A 45 3.25 12.18 5.76
CA ILE A 45 3.33 11.90 4.33
C ILE A 45 4.45 12.73 3.70
N HIS A 46 5.58 12.07 3.46
CA HIS A 46 6.79 12.67 2.88
C HIS A 46 7.43 11.73 1.85
N GLY A 47 8.57 12.14 1.29
CA GLY A 47 9.39 11.33 0.38
C GLY A 47 8.62 10.68 -0.78
N GLN A 48 8.95 9.43 -1.06
CA GLN A 48 8.32 8.61 -2.09
C GLN A 48 6.84 8.36 -1.80
N PHE A 49 6.43 8.27 -0.54
CA PHE A 49 5.02 8.06 -0.19
C PHE A 49 4.15 9.25 -0.62
N ARG A 50 4.64 10.47 -0.38
CA ARG A 50 4.01 11.70 -0.85
C ARG A 50 3.99 11.77 -2.37
N GLU A 51 5.10 11.44 -3.04
CA GLU A 51 5.16 11.44 -4.50
C GLU A 51 4.13 10.47 -5.09
N PHE A 52 4.04 9.25 -4.57
CA PHE A 52 3.06 8.26 -4.97
C PHE A 52 1.62 8.78 -4.83
N LEU A 53 1.25 9.29 -3.66
CA LEU A 53 -0.11 9.77 -3.40
C LEU A 53 -0.47 10.98 -4.26
N MET A 54 0.47 11.88 -4.52
CA MET A 54 0.27 13.06 -5.37
C MET A 54 0.19 12.74 -6.86
N ILE A 55 0.78 11.65 -7.31
CA ILE A 55 0.73 11.22 -8.71
C ILE A 55 -0.53 10.42 -8.97
N MET A 56 -0.79 9.42 -8.13
CA MET A 56 -1.79 8.39 -8.43
C MET A 56 -2.63 7.93 -7.25
N GLY A 57 -2.50 8.57 -6.08
CA GLY A 57 -3.23 8.17 -4.88
C GLY A 57 -4.76 8.17 -4.99
N LYS A 58 -5.36 8.90 -5.95
CA LYS A 58 -6.82 8.85 -6.22
C LYS A 58 -7.18 7.85 -7.31
N CYS A 59 -6.30 7.66 -8.30
CA CYS A 59 -6.48 6.71 -9.38
C CYS A 59 -5.13 6.34 -9.99
N SER A 60 -4.86 5.04 -10.08
CA SER A 60 -3.63 4.49 -10.67
C SER A 60 -3.60 4.46 -12.19
N GLY A 61 -4.74 4.69 -12.85
CA GLY A 61 -4.87 4.51 -14.30
C GLY A 61 -4.54 3.08 -14.76
N GLY A 62 -4.66 2.08 -13.88
CA GLY A 62 -4.36 0.68 -14.19
C GLY A 62 -2.87 0.30 -14.14
N LEU A 63 -1.96 1.23 -13.82
CA LEU A 63 -0.54 0.89 -13.60
C LEU A 63 -0.33 0.01 -12.38
N LEU A 64 -1.16 0.24 -11.37
CA LEU A 64 -1.29 -0.50 -10.11
C LEU A 64 -2.78 -0.78 -9.89
N PHE A 65 -3.09 -1.74 -9.05
CA PHE A 65 -4.48 -2.12 -8.79
C PHE A 65 -4.58 -2.93 -7.52
N GLY A 66 -5.81 -3.23 -7.10
CA GLY A 66 -6.11 -4.51 -6.50
C GLY A 66 -6.57 -4.46 -5.05
N ASN A 67 -7.00 -5.63 -4.60
CA ASN A 67 -7.45 -5.89 -3.23
C ASN A 67 -6.28 -5.93 -2.24
N ASN A 68 -5.08 -6.28 -2.72
CA ASN A 68 -3.90 -6.51 -1.88
C ASN A 68 -3.05 -5.24 -1.72
N LEU A 69 -3.35 -4.17 -2.45
CA LEU A 69 -2.76 -2.85 -2.26
C LEU A 69 -3.82 -1.96 -1.62
N PHE A 70 -3.76 -1.78 -0.30
CA PHE A 70 -4.93 -1.36 0.49
C PHE A 70 -5.53 -0.03 0.09
N ILE A 71 -4.71 0.90 -0.40
CA ILE A 71 -5.19 2.20 -0.89
C ILE A 71 -6.19 2.04 -2.04
N TYR A 72 -6.06 1.02 -2.89
CA TYR A 72 -6.99 0.75 -4.00
C TYR A 72 -7.93 -0.43 -3.74
N SER A 73 -7.78 -1.09 -2.58
CA SER A 73 -8.58 -2.25 -2.23
C SER A 73 -10.05 -1.90 -2.13
N SER A 74 -10.86 -2.77 -2.70
CA SER A 74 -12.31 -2.60 -2.63
C SER A 74 -12.91 -2.92 -1.26
N TYR A 75 -12.13 -3.56 -0.39
CA TYR A 75 -12.48 -3.84 1.00
C TYR A 75 -12.19 -2.65 1.92
N SER A 76 -11.27 -1.77 1.50
CA SER A 76 -10.94 -0.57 2.25
C SER A 76 -12.04 0.48 2.18
N LYS A 77 -12.28 1.12 3.33
CA LYS A 77 -13.15 2.29 3.45
C LYS A 77 -12.32 3.47 3.95
N PRO A 78 -12.63 4.73 3.56
CA PRO A 78 -11.91 5.93 4.01
C PRO A 78 -12.21 6.25 5.48
N THR A 79 -11.83 5.33 6.39
CA THR A 79 -12.13 5.37 7.82
C THR A 79 -10.88 5.05 8.61
N SER A 80 -10.81 5.53 9.85
CA SER A 80 -9.68 5.29 10.74
C SER A 80 -9.44 3.81 11.06
N TYR A 81 -10.47 2.97 10.92
CA TYR A 81 -10.41 1.52 11.11
C TYR A 81 -9.67 0.78 10.00
N CYS A 82 -9.69 1.30 8.77
CA CYS A 82 -8.90 0.73 7.67
C CYS A 82 -7.51 1.36 7.61
N PHE A 83 -7.42 2.65 7.92
CA PHE A 83 -6.20 3.43 7.78
C PHE A 83 -6.00 4.29 9.02
N GLY A 84 -4.83 4.21 9.66
CA GLY A 84 -4.45 5.21 10.65
C GLY A 84 -4.83 4.91 12.11
N LEU A 85 -5.10 5.96 12.90
CA LEU A 85 -5.04 5.90 14.37
C LEU A 85 -5.83 4.77 15.01
N GLN A 86 -7.08 4.55 14.61
CA GLN A 86 -7.89 3.50 15.23
C GLN A 86 -7.33 2.11 14.89
N LYS A 87 -7.01 1.86 13.61
CA LYS A 87 -6.30 0.65 13.18
C LYS A 87 -4.98 0.45 13.92
N GLN A 88 -4.20 1.52 14.11
CA GLN A 88 -2.92 1.49 14.83
C GLN A 88 -3.14 1.09 16.30
N GLN A 89 -4.18 1.60 16.96
CA GLN A 89 -4.54 1.26 18.33
C GLN A 89 -5.07 -0.17 18.45
N ASP A 90 -6.00 -0.55 17.57
CA ASP A 90 -6.58 -1.89 17.53
C ASP A 90 -5.48 -2.95 17.38
N TRP A 91 -4.52 -2.71 16.48
CA TRP A 91 -3.36 -3.57 16.31
C TRP A 91 -2.40 -3.50 17.50
N GLN A 92 -2.11 -2.31 18.02
CA GLN A 92 -1.21 -2.15 19.18
C GLN A 92 -1.62 -3.02 20.38
N ASP A 93 -2.92 -3.19 20.58
CA ASP A 93 -3.54 -3.96 21.66
C ASP A 93 -3.85 -5.42 21.27
N ASP A 94 -3.60 -5.81 20.02
CA ASP A 94 -3.80 -7.18 19.54
C ASP A 94 -2.72 -8.12 20.10
N ASN A 95 -3.15 -9.27 20.61
CA ASN A 95 -2.25 -10.29 21.15
C ASN A 95 -1.55 -11.07 20.03
N ASP A 96 -2.18 -11.17 18.85
CA ASP A 96 -1.67 -11.97 17.73
C ASP A 96 -0.49 -11.29 17.03
N ILE A 97 -0.19 -10.02 17.34
CA ILE A 97 0.94 -9.28 16.75
C ILE A 97 2.08 -9.00 17.77
N GLN A 98 2.05 -9.62 18.94
CA GLN A 98 3.08 -9.37 19.97
C GLN A 98 4.46 -9.83 19.51
N ASP A 99 4.54 -10.96 18.80
CA ASP A 99 5.81 -11.47 18.27
C ASP A 99 6.39 -10.51 17.21
N PHE A 100 5.56 -9.99 16.32
CA PHE A 100 5.91 -8.90 15.41
C PHE A 100 6.50 -7.68 16.15
N LYS A 101 5.84 -7.21 17.22
CA LYS A 101 6.29 -6.04 18.00
C LYS A 101 7.61 -6.30 18.72
N ASN A 102 7.79 -7.50 19.27
CA ASN A 102 9.01 -7.91 19.96
C ASN A 102 10.22 -7.91 19.00
N GLN A 103 10.02 -8.38 17.76
CA GLN A 103 11.09 -8.40 16.75
C GLN A 103 11.57 -7.00 16.33
N ILE A 104 10.72 -5.99 16.43
CA ILE A 104 11.07 -4.59 16.11
C ILE A 104 11.25 -3.77 17.40
N ASN A 105 11.99 -4.32 18.37
CA ASN A 105 12.37 -3.62 19.60
C ASN A 105 11.18 -3.01 20.38
N ASN A 106 10.09 -3.77 20.54
CA ASN A 106 8.86 -3.31 21.19
C ASN A 106 8.25 -2.09 20.49
N LEU A 107 8.11 -2.17 19.16
CA LEU A 107 7.58 -1.11 18.34
C LEU A 107 6.19 -0.66 18.83
N ASN A 108 6.06 0.64 19.07
CA ASN A 108 4.77 1.28 19.30
C ASN A 108 4.17 1.75 17.97
N LEU A 109 3.07 1.15 17.54
CA LEU A 109 2.47 1.36 16.22
C LEU A 109 1.87 2.75 16.05
N VAL A 110 1.31 3.32 17.13
CA VAL A 110 0.74 4.67 17.13
C VAL A 110 1.85 5.71 17.05
N GLU A 111 2.89 5.55 17.87
CA GLU A 111 4.01 6.49 17.92
C GLU A 111 4.84 6.49 16.64
N ASN A 112 4.95 5.35 15.95
CA ASN A 112 5.66 5.21 14.68
C ASN A 112 4.76 5.39 13.45
N GLN A 113 3.48 5.69 13.67
CA GLN A 113 2.48 5.93 12.63
C GLN A 113 2.46 4.80 11.59
N PHE A 114 2.26 3.58 12.10
CA PHE A 114 2.16 2.37 11.30
C PHE A 114 1.07 2.52 10.22
N PHE A 115 1.41 2.14 9.00
CA PHE A 115 0.51 2.11 7.86
C PHE A 115 0.64 0.79 7.11
N GLU A 116 -0.38 -0.05 7.23
CA GLU A 116 -0.52 -1.27 6.45
C GLU A 116 -0.69 -0.89 4.96
N PHE A 117 0.30 -1.21 4.14
CA PHE A 117 0.35 -0.75 2.75
C PHE A 117 -0.22 -1.80 1.80
N ALA A 118 0.19 -3.05 1.97
CA ALA A 118 -0.21 -4.17 1.13
C ALA A 118 -0.06 -5.52 1.85
N GLU A 119 -0.58 -6.57 1.23
CA GLU A 119 -0.42 -7.96 1.65
C GLU A 119 -0.02 -8.85 0.46
N ASN A 120 0.44 -10.08 0.73
CA ASN A 120 0.79 -11.05 -0.30
C ASN A 120 -0.41 -11.39 -1.20
N ASN A 121 -0.11 -11.83 -2.43
CA ASN A 121 -1.11 -12.44 -3.30
C ASN A 121 -1.26 -13.93 -2.95
N GLY A 122 -2.24 -14.28 -2.12
CA GLY A 122 -2.51 -15.66 -1.72
C GLY A 122 -3.89 -15.84 -1.13
N GLU A 123 -4.35 -17.09 -1.03
CA GLU A 123 -5.56 -17.43 -0.27
C GLU A 123 -5.35 -17.25 1.24
N ILE A 124 -4.09 -17.40 1.66
CA ILE A 124 -3.64 -17.20 3.03
C ILE A 124 -2.78 -15.94 3.07
N ARG A 125 -3.08 -15.09 4.05
CA ARG A 125 -2.31 -13.89 4.34
C ARG A 125 -1.08 -14.34 5.14
N GLU A 126 0.09 -14.22 4.53
CA GLU A 126 1.37 -14.73 5.06
C GLU A 126 2.44 -13.63 5.08
N ARG A 127 2.21 -12.53 4.34
CA ARG A 127 3.10 -11.37 4.36
C ARG A 127 2.32 -10.08 4.38
N VAL A 128 2.74 -9.18 5.25
CA VAL A 128 2.22 -7.82 5.35
C VAL A 128 3.34 -6.83 5.04
N TYR A 129 3.08 -5.96 4.08
CA TYR A 129 3.97 -4.87 3.70
C TYR A 129 3.47 -3.57 4.31
N PHE A 130 4.34 -2.85 5.02
CA PHE A 130 3.93 -1.67 5.77
C PHE A 130 4.98 -0.56 5.77
N LEU A 131 4.52 0.64 6.08
CA LEU A 131 5.35 1.84 6.31
C LEU A 131 5.28 2.21 7.80
N LEU A 132 6.41 2.65 8.35
CA LEU A 132 6.45 3.41 9.59
C LEU A 132 6.53 4.88 9.21
N THR A 133 5.38 5.52 8.99
CA THR A 133 5.34 6.78 8.23
C THR A 133 6.02 7.94 8.94
N LYS A 134 6.25 7.86 10.25
CA LYS A 134 7.06 8.83 11.00
C LYS A 134 8.53 8.82 10.58
N ASN A 135 9.06 7.67 10.12
CA ASN A 135 10.41 7.56 9.61
C ASN A 135 10.50 8.17 8.22
N GLN A 136 11.61 8.88 7.94
CA GLN A 136 11.86 9.56 6.66
C GLN A 136 12.77 8.76 5.72
N ASP A 137 12.68 7.43 5.77
CA ASP A 137 13.57 6.51 5.05
C ASP A 137 13.01 5.96 3.72
N ASP A 138 11.73 6.22 3.44
CA ASP A 138 10.99 5.69 2.28
C ASP A 138 10.93 4.16 2.20
N ILE A 139 11.21 3.45 3.29
CA ILE A 139 11.32 1.99 3.32
C ILE A 139 9.96 1.34 3.55
N ILE A 140 9.64 0.37 2.68
CA ILE A 140 8.62 -0.64 2.95
C ILE A 140 9.28 -1.77 3.74
N TYR A 141 8.66 -2.16 4.84
CA TYR A 141 9.03 -3.34 5.61
C TYR A 141 8.10 -4.49 5.23
N CYS A 142 8.62 -5.71 5.30
CA CYS A 142 7.86 -6.95 5.17
C CYS A 142 7.87 -7.66 6.51
N TRP A 143 6.68 -7.86 7.08
CA TRP A 143 6.47 -8.89 8.10
C TRP A 143 6.07 -10.17 7.39
N ASN A 144 6.90 -11.20 7.48
CA ASN A 144 6.68 -12.52 6.92
C ASN A 144 6.39 -13.50 8.05
N PHE A 145 5.24 -14.14 7.99
CA PHE A 145 4.75 -15.13 8.96
C PHE A 145 4.16 -16.35 8.24
N GLU A 146 4.67 -16.64 7.03
CA GLU A 146 4.37 -17.89 6.29
C GLU A 146 4.73 -19.14 7.11
N ASP A 147 5.75 -19.04 7.95
CA ASP A 147 6.13 -20.03 8.94
C ASP A 147 6.01 -19.39 10.34
N GLU A 148 4.97 -19.78 11.08
CA GLU A 148 4.67 -19.25 12.43
C GLU A 148 5.84 -19.47 13.42
N GLU A 149 6.68 -20.49 13.22
CA GLU A 149 7.85 -20.73 14.07
C GLU A 149 9.05 -19.84 13.68
N ASN A 150 9.04 -19.28 12.48
CA ASN A 150 10.13 -18.51 11.89
C ASN A 150 9.66 -17.16 11.32
N GLU A 151 8.76 -16.48 12.03
CA GLU A 151 8.34 -15.14 11.66
C GLU A 151 9.54 -14.17 11.57
N SER A 152 9.49 -13.22 10.65
CA SER A 152 10.55 -12.22 10.50
C SER A 152 10.01 -10.87 10.05
N VAL A 153 10.65 -9.80 10.53
CA VAL A 153 10.47 -8.46 9.98
C VAL A 153 11.76 -7.97 9.34
N THR A 154 11.69 -7.61 8.06
CA THR A 154 12.84 -7.15 7.30
C THR A 154 12.51 -5.95 6.42
N PRO A 155 13.48 -5.05 6.15
CA PRO A 155 13.34 -4.06 5.09
C PRO A 155 13.16 -4.78 3.74
N PHE A 156 12.09 -4.47 3.02
CA PHE A 156 11.87 -4.97 1.66
C PHE A 156 12.68 -4.16 0.64
N GLY A 157 12.63 -2.83 0.77
CA GLY A 157 13.21 -1.88 -0.18
C GLY A 157 12.50 -0.53 -0.10
N THR A 158 12.81 0.38 -1.02
CA THR A 158 12.06 1.64 -1.08
C THR A 158 10.62 1.42 -1.54
N LEU A 159 9.72 2.36 -1.28
CA LEU A 159 8.35 2.29 -1.79
C LEU A 159 8.30 2.08 -3.31
N PHE A 160 9.17 2.72 -4.09
CA PHE A 160 9.21 2.56 -5.53
C PHE A 160 9.71 1.19 -5.97
N ASP A 161 10.67 0.61 -5.23
CA ASP A 161 11.10 -0.78 -5.44
C ASP A 161 9.90 -1.73 -5.23
N PHE A 162 9.16 -1.52 -4.15
CA PHE A 162 7.94 -2.29 -3.85
C PHE A 162 6.89 -2.15 -4.94
N LEU A 163 6.56 -0.93 -5.39
CA LEU A 163 5.55 -0.72 -6.43
C LEU A 163 5.95 -1.36 -7.77
N CYS A 164 7.25 -1.37 -8.10
CA CYS A 164 7.74 -2.09 -9.26
C CYS A 164 7.59 -3.60 -9.09
N GLU A 165 7.97 -4.14 -7.94
CA GLU A 165 7.84 -5.56 -7.69
C GLU A 165 6.38 -6.01 -7.66
N TYR A 166 5.50 -5.21 -7.06
CA TYR A 166 4.06 -5.43 -7.10
C TYR A 166 3.56 -5.56 -8.55
N ARG A 167 3.99 -4.64 -9.42
CA ARG A 167 3.60 -4.68 -10.84
C ARG A 167 4.14 -5.92 -11.57
N ARG A 168 5.34 -6.41 -11.24
CA ARG A 168 5.92 -7.63 -11.83
C ARG A 168 5.21 -8.90 -11.37
N THR A 169 4.80 -8.91 -10.11
CA THR A 169 4.43 -10.15 -9.43
C THR A 169 2.93 -10.38 -9.37
N TYR A 170 2.11 -9.33 -9.24
CA TYR A 170 0.67 -9.51 -9.01
C TYR A 170 -0.07 -9.67 -10.36
N PRO A 171 -0.74 -10.81 -10.61
CA PRO A 171 -1.62 -10.98 -11.75
C PRO A 171 -2.91 -10.18 -11.56
N CYS A 172 -3.56 -9.84 -12.68
CA CYS A 172 -4.88 -9.24 -12.69
C CYS A 172 -5.70 -9.95 -13.78
N PRO A 173 -6.59 -10.89 -13.42
CA PRO A 173 -7.34 -11.66 -14.41
C PRO A 173 -8.45 -10.85 -15.09
N ILE A 174 -8.58 -9.56 -14.77
CA ILE A 174 -9.64 -8.70 -15.28
C ILE A 174 -9.30 -8.27 -16.69
N ASP A 175 -10.09 -8.75 -17.65
CA ASP A 175 -10.05 -8.29 -19.02
C ASP A 175 -10.73 -6.91 -19.18
N ALA A 176 -10.51 -6.27 -20.33
CA ALA A 176 -11.01 -4.94 -20.67
C ALA A 176 -12.54 -4.79 -20.66
N ASN A 177 -13.31 -5.87 -20.46
CA ASN A 177 -14.75 -5.89 -20.71
C ASN A 177 -15.60 -5.55 -19.49
N GLN A 178 -15.00 -5.28 -18.31
CA GLN A 178 -15.74 -4.92 -17.10
C GLN A 178 -15.36 -3.53 -16.55
N PRO A 179 -15.89 -2.42 -17.13
CA PRO A 179 -15.55 -1.05 -16.74
C PRO A 179 -15.79 -0.72 -15.25
N ASN A 180 -16.80 -1.34 -14.64
CA ASN A 180 -17.11 -1.13 -13.23
C ASN A 180 -16.03 -1.73 -12.31
N VAL A 181 -15.38 -2.81 -12.74
CA VAL A 181 -14.31 -3.45 -11.97
C VAL A 181 -13.03 -2.62 -12.04
N PHE A 182 -12.70 -2.04 -13.20
CA PHE A 182 -11.56 -1.12 -13.32
C PHE A 182 -11.60 -0.03 -12.25
N LYS A 183 -12.73 0.69 -12.16
CA LYS A 183 -12.91 1.74 -11.15
C LYS A 183 -12.80 1.20 -9.72
N LYS A 184 -13.35 0.01 -9.48
CA LYS A 184 -13.36 -0.61 -8.15
C LYS A 184 -11.95 -0.88 -7.60
N ILE A 185 -11.00 -1.24 -8.47
CA ILE A 185 -9.65 -1.68 -8.06
C ILE A 185 -8.52 -0.69 -8.37
N THR A 186 -8.83 0.45 -8.99
CA THR A 186 -7.83 1.48 -9.33
C THR A 186 -8.04 2.80 -8.59
N ILE A 187 -9.22 3.01 -7.99
CA ILE A 187 -9.57 4.24 -7.28
C ILE A 187 -9.11 4.16 -5.82
N GLY A 188 -8.37 5.18 -5.39
CA GLY A 188 -7.88 5.35 -4.02
C GLY A 188 -9.01 5.54 -3.00
N LYS A 189 -8.79 5.06 -1.77
CA LYS A 189 -9.77 5.03 -0.68
C LYS A 189 -9.34 5.82 0.57
N LEU A 190 -8.46 6.81 0.41
CA LEU A 190 -7.99 7.63 1.54
C LEU A 190 -8.87 8.86 1.79
N LEU A 191 -9.72 9.28 0.84
CA LEU A 191 -10.69 10.37 1.04
C LEU A 191 -12.06 9.99 0.48
#